data_AF-A0A101RVF7-F1
#
_entry.id   AF-A0A101RVF7-F1
#
_cell.length_a   1.000
_cell.length_b   1.000
_cell.length_c   1.000
_cell.angle_alpha   90.00
_cell.angle_beta   90.00
_cell.angle_gamma   90.00
#
_symmetry.space_group_name_H-M   'P 1'
#
loop_
_entity.id
_entity.type
_entity.pdbx_description
1 polymer ?
#
loop_
_entity_poly.entity_id
_entity_poly.type
_entity_poly.pdbx_seq_one_letter_code
_entity_poly.pdbx_strand_id
1 'polypeptide(L)'
;MRALVSNGRPHVLLTAALLLSVALLGACAALGRGDGCRGAASELRRLAEQPVLGVAPARASVPANYRGVGVTTGCDDDSGGAPWLHADRLYAFPGRPEDVISYYAGAAASAGWELEEDSSATLDGVCWTRIEQGRHLVLDVELRPGGFSPEPVVGTGIAYTVSVGSERDGGAEGCGG
;
A
#
# COMPACT_ATOMS: atom_id res chain seq x y z
N MET A 1 18.35 -67.68 -39.35
CA MET A 1 18.69 -66.99 -38.09
C MET A 1 19.30 -65.65 -38.45
N ARG A 2 18.69 -64.53 -38.02
CA ARG A 2 19.24 -63.17 -38.18
C ARG A 2 19.42 -62.57 -36.80
N ALA A 3 20.62 -62.04 -36.54
CA ALA A 3 21.04 -61.49 -35.27
C ALA A 3 20.37 -60.13 -34.97
N LEU A 4 19.99 -59.92 -33.72
CA LEU A 4 19.48 -58.66 -33.19
C LEU A 4 20.67 -57.74 -32.86
N VAL A 5 20.63 -56.51 -33.38
CA VAL A 5 21.57 -55.42 -33.08
C VAL A 5 21.20 -54.81 -31.72
N SER A 6 22.20 -54.67 -30.84
CA SER A 6 22.11 -54.02 -29.54
C SER A 6 22.37 -52.51 -29.68
N ASN A 7 21.41 -51.67 -29.29
CA ASN A 7 21.58 -50.21 -29.23
C ASN A 7 22.15 -49.78 -27.87
N GLY A 8 23.35 -49.18 -27.88
CA GLY A 8 23.97 -48.51 -26.74
C GLY A 8 23.27 -47.18 -26.40
N ARG A 9 23.10 -46.92 -25.11
CA ARG A 9 22.34 -45.80 -24.52
C ARG A 9 23.17 -44.51 -24.43
N PRO A 10 22.65 -43.34 -24.85
CA PRO A 10 23.16 -42.04 -24.42
C PRO A 10 22.28 -41.51 -23.26
N HIS A 11 22.59 -41.85 -22.01
CA HIS A 11 21.84 -41.36 -20.84
C HIS A 11 22.63 -40.47 -19.88
N VAL A 12 23.91 -40.14 -20.17
CA VAL A 12 24.78 -39.51 -19.16
C VAL A 12 24.88 -37.98 -19.28
N LEU A 13 24.37 -37.35 -20.35
CA LEU A 13 24.46 -35.88 -20.54
C LEU A 13 23.23 -35.09 -20.10
N LEU A 14 22.09 -35.73 -19.81
CA LEU A 14 20.86 -35.02 -19.43
C LEU A 14 20.81 -34.58 -17.95
N THR A 15 21.63 -35.16 -17.08
CA THR A 15 21.57 -34.85 -15.64
C THR A 15 22.24 -33.52 -15.28
N ALA A 16 23.25 -33.08 -16.03
CA ALA A 16 23.94 -31.82 -15.76
C ALA A 16 23.09 -30.58 -16.11
N ALA A 17 22.28 -30.65 -17.17
CA ALA A 17 21.41 -29.54 -17.58
C ALA A 17 20.23 -29.31 -16.62
N LEU A 18 19.74 -30.38 -15.97
CA LEU A 18 18.67 -30.28 -14.96
C LEU A 18 19.16 -29.68 -13.63
N LEU A 19 20.43 -29.86 -13.27
CA LEU A 19 20.97 -29.32 -12.00
C LEU A 19 21.20 -27.80 -12.08
N LEU A 20 21.57 -27.26 -13.24
CA LEU A 20 21.70 -25.80 -13.43
C LEU A 20 20.34 -25.08 -13.35
N SER A 21 19.28 -25.69 -13.88
CA SER A 21 17.95 -25.07 -13.90
C SER A 21 17.34 -24.95 -12.49
N VAL A 22 17.54 -25.94 -11.63
CA VAL A 22 17.07 -25.88 -10.22
C VAL A 22 17.89 -24.88 -9.39
N ALA A 23 19.20 -24.76 -9.64
CA ALA A 23 20.05 -23.79 -8.95
C ALA A 23 19.72 -22.33 -9.34
N LEU A 24 19.41 -22.08 -10.62
CA LEU A 24 18.96 -20.76 -11.11
C LEU A 24 17.56 -20.39 -10.59
N LEU A 25 16.62 -21.35 -10.52
CA LEU A 25 15.29 -21.13 -9.96
C LEU A 25 15.33 -20.86 -8.44
N GLY A 26 16.23 -21.54 -7.71
CA GLY A 26 16.45 -21.30 -6.29
C GLY A 26 17.11 -19.95 -5.98
N ALA A 27 17.96 -19.45 -6.89
CA ALA A 27 18.59 -18.13 -6.77
C ALA A 27 17.57 -16.99 -6.93
N CYS A 28 16.60 -17.10 -7.84
CA CYS A 28 15.53 -16.09 -7.99
C CYS A 28 14.59 -16.06 -6.76
N ALA A 29 14.28 -17.22 -6.16
CA ALA A 29 13.47 -17.29 -4.94
C ALA A 29 14.21 -16.80 -3.67
N ALA A 30 15.54 -16.88 -3.67
CA ALA A 30 16.36 -16.36 -2.57
C ALA A 30 16.56 -14.84 -2.62
N LEU A 31 16.38 -14.21 -3.79
CA LEU A 31 16.42 -12.76 -3.96
C LEU A 31 15.10 -12.08 -3.55
N GLY A 32 13.97 -12.81 -3.56
CA GLY A 32 12.67 -12.34 -3.06
C GLY A 32 12.43 -12.65 -1.57
N ARG A 33 13.49 -12.78 -0.78
CA ARG A 33 13.43 -13.18 0.64
C ARG A 33 13.31 -11.98 1.59
N GLY A 34 12.59 -10.95 1.17
CA GLY A 34 12.05 -9.98 2.12
C GLY A 34 11.04 -10.69 3.00
N ASP A 35 10.94 -10.31 4.28
CA ASP A 35 9.89 -10.84 5.16
C ASP A 35 8.47 -10.45 4.70
N GLY A 36 8.33 -9.71 3.59
CA GLY A 36 7.07 -9.27 3.02
C GLY A 36 6.20 -8.62 4.10
N CYS A 37 4.91 -8.93 4.12
CA CYS A 37 4.01 -8.47 5.17
C CYS A 37 4.12 -9.24 6.51
N ARG A 38 4.95 -10.30 6.63
CA ARG A 38 4.96 -11.18 7.81
C ARG A 38 5.32 -10.42 9.07
N GLY A 39 4.47 -10.44 10.10
CA GLY A 39 4.79 -9.77 11.38
C GLY A 39 4.59 -8.24 11.38
N ALA A 40 3.93 -7.67 10.37
CA ALA A 40 3.58 -6.24 10.33
C ALA A 40 2.47 -5.83 11.34
N ALA A 41 1.82 -6.79 12.02
CA ALA A 41 0.62 -6.55 12.82
C ALA A 41 0.79 -5.52 13.95
N SER A 42 2.00 -5.34 14.50
CA SER A 42 2.26 -4.31 15.51
C SER A 42 2.37 -2.92 14.90
N GLU A 43 2.97 -2.79 13.71
CA GLU A 43 3.05 -1.53 12.97
C GLU A 43 1.69 -1.13 12.41
N LEU A 44 0.96 -2.06 11.79
CA LEU A 44 -0.39 -1.77 11.27
C LEU A 44 -1.32 -1.23 12.36
N ARG A 45 -1.19 -1.72 13.59
CA ARG A 45 -1.95 -1.20 14.73
C ARG A 45 -1.54 0.22 15.10
N ARG A 46 -0.23 0.52 15.09
CA ARG A 46 0.27 1.88 15.33
C ARG A 46 -0.22 2.86 14.26
N LEU A 47 -0.16 2.46 12.99
CA LEU A 47 -0.71 3.25 11.89
C LEU A 47 -2.20 3.47 12.08
N ALA A 48 -2.96 2.44 12.47
CA ALA A 48 -4.40 2.58 12.73
C ALA A 48 -4.76 3.47 13.92
N GLU A 49 -3.83 3.62 14.88
CA GLU A 49 -3.98 4.48 16.05
C GLU A 49 -3.64 5.96 15.77
N GLN A 50 -3.23 6.30 14.54
CA GLN A 50 -2.87 7.66 14.18
C GLN A 50 -4.07 8.62 14.33
N PRO A 51 -3.95 9.70 15.13
CA PRO A 51 -5.09 10.57 15.45
C PRO A 51 -5.77 11.21 14.23
N VAL A 52 -5.01 11.44 13.14
CA VAL A 52 -5.53 12.05 11.91
C VAL A 52 -6.59 11.17 11.22
N LEU A 53 -6.55 9.86 11.42
CA LEU A 53 -7.60 8.94 10.97
C LEU A 53 -8.89 9.09 11.81
N GLY A 54 -8.79 9.61 13.03
CA GLY A 54 -9.93 9.84 13.92
C GLY A 54 -10.76 11.09 13.61
N VAL A 55 -10.24 12.00 12.76
CA VAL A 55 -10.85 13.30 12.50
C VAL A 55 -11.37 13.39 11.06
N ALA A 56 -12.38 14.23 10.84
CA ALA A 56 -12.97 14.47 9.53
C ALA A 56 -13.72 15.82 9.49
N PRO A 57 -13.90 16.43 8.30
CA PRO A 57 -14.76 17.59 8.12
C PRO A 57 -16.17 17.33 8.67
N ALA A 58 -16.81 18.38 9.18
CA ALA A 58 -18.18 18.29 9.65
C ALA A 58 -19.11 17.76 8.53
N ARG A 59 -19.97 16.79 8.86
CA ARG A 59 -20.87 16.07 7.94
C ARG A 59 -20.20 15.04 7.03
N ALA A 60 -18.89 14.81 7.15
CA ALA A 60 -18.30 13.60 6.60
C ALA A 60 -18.85 12.38 7.36
N SER A 61 -19.16 11.31 6.64
CA SER A 61 -19.69 10.06 7.19
C SER A 61 -19.13 8.88 6.43
N VAL A 62 -19.28 7.66 6.97
CA VAL A 62 -18.98 6.45 6.19
C VAL A 62 -20.00 6.34 5.02
N PRO A 63 -19.59 5.98 3.79
CA PRO A 63 -20.52 5.78 2.69
C PRO A 63 -21.56 4.70 2.99
N ALA A 64 -22.81 4.89 2.58
CA ALA A 64 -23.94 4.08 3.04
C ALA A 64 -23.85 2.58 2.65
N ASN A 65 -23.20 2.28 1.54
CA ASN A 65 -22.98 0.93 1.04
C ASN A 65 -21.61 0.35 1.46
N TYR A 66 -20.77 1.12 2.14
CA TYR A 66 -19.47 0.64 2.57
C TYR A 66 -19.62 -0.27 3.80
N ARG A 67 -18.97 -1.43 3.73
CA ARG A 67 -19.02 -2.45 4.79
C ARG A 67 -17.77 -2.47 5.68
N GLY A 68 -16.73 -1.73 5.31
CA GLY A 68 -15.58 -1.55 6.18
C GLY A 68 -16.00 -0.76 7.41
N VAL A 69 -15.59 -1.25 8.59
CA VAL A 69 -15.88 -0.61 9.87
C VAL A 69 -14.61 0.05 10.40
N GLY A 70 -14.71 1.33 10.77
CA GLY A 70 -13.60 2.06 11.38
C GLY A 70 -12.42 2.27 10.44
N VAL A 71 -11.22 2.05 10.96
CA VAL A 71 -9.95 2.10 10.23
C VAL A 71 -9.65 0.73 9.65
N THR A 72 -9.37 0.66 8.35
CA THR A 72 -8.85 -0.54 7.70
C THR A 72 -7.33 -0.53 7.71
N THR A 73 -6.70 -1.69 7.67
CA THR A 73 -5.23 -1.80 7.59
C THR A 73 -4.85 -2.81 6.54
N GLY A 74 -3.79 -2.56 5.79
CA GLY A 74 -3.29 -3.44 4.76
C GLY A 74 -1.79 -3.37 4.57
N CYS A 75 -1.29 -4.28 3.75
CA CYS A 75 0.11 -4.35 3.38
C CYS A 75 0.22 -4.76 1.92
N ASP A 76 0.85 -3.91 1.13
CA ASP A 76 1.07 -4.10 -0.30
C ASP A 76 2.51 -4.56 -0.53
N ASP A 77 2.67 -5.75 -1.10
CA ASP A 77 3.95 -6.45 -1.32
C ASP A 77 4.03 -6.99 -2.76
N ASP A 78 3.26 -6.40 -3.65
CA ASP A 78 3.20 -6.73 -5.08
C ASP A 78 4.04 -5.78 -5.95
N SER A 79 4.63 -4.75 -5.35
CA SER A 79 5.58 -3.83 -5.95
C SER A 79 7.03 -4.33 -5.79
N GLY A 80 7.93 -3.91 -6.69
CA GLY A 80 9.36 -4.29 -6.63
C GLY A 80 10.16 -3.60 -5.52
N GLY A 81 9.49 -2.84 -4.64
CA GLY A 81 10.06 -2.06 -3.54
C GLY A 81 9.91 -2.71 -2.17
N ALA A 82 10.11 -1.93 -1.10
CA ALA A 82 9.79 -2.38 0.25
C ALA A 82 8.26 -2.54 0.40
N PRO A 83 7.76 -3.53 1.18
CA PRO A 83 6.32 -3.66 1.38
C PRO A 83 5.74 -2.41 2.03
N TRP A 84 4.66 -1.88 1.47
CA TRP A 84 3.98 -0.69 1.97
C TRP A 84 2.95 -1.07 3.02
N LEU A 85 3.02 -0.51 4.23
CA LEU A 85 2.04 -0.72 5.28
C LEU A 85 1.13 0.50 5.35
N HIS A 86 -0.19 0.30 5.41
CA HIS A 86 -1.14 1.41 5.42
C HIS A 86 -2.32 1.18 6.38
N ALA A 87 -2.90 2.28 6.83
CA ALA A 87 -4.15 2.33 7.57
C ALA A 87 -5.05 3.45 7.04
N ASP A 88 -6.30 3.12 6.71
CA ASP A 88 -7.16 4.00 5.93
C ASP A 88 -8.53 4.22 6.57
N ARG A 89 -9.13 5.35 6.21
CA ARG A 89 -10.57 5.58 6.35
C ARG A 89 -11.17 6.12 5.08
N LEU A 90 -12.33 5.57 4.73
CA LEU A 90 -13.15 6.04 3.63
C LEU A 90 -14.33 6.88 4.15
N TYR A 91 -14.57 8.01 3.50
CA TYR A 91 -15.66 8.91 3.81
C TYR A 91 -16.46 9.29 2.58
N ALA A 92 -17.73 9.56 2.80
CA ALA A 92 -18.61 10.36 1.95
C ALA A 92 -18.72 11.76 2.56
N PHE A 93 -18.66 12.79 1.72
CA PHE A 93 -18.80 14.17 2.17
C PHE A 93 -19.72 14.99 1.24
N PRO A 94 -20.80 15.59 1.77
CA PRO A 94 -21.76 16.36 0.99
C PRO A 94 -21.27 17.80 0.77
N GLY A 95 -20.05 17.95 0.26
CA GLY A 95 -19.39 19.22 0.00
C GLY A 95 -18.38 19.09 -1.12
N ARG A 96 -17.42 20.01 -1.18
CA ARG A 96 -16.49 20.10 -2.30
C ARG A 96 -15.10 19.57 -1.92
N PRO A 97 -14.31 19.07 -2.89
CA PRO A 97 -12.97 18.58 -2.62
C PRO A 97 -12.07 19.58 -1.88
N GLU A 98 -12.13 20.87 -2.24
CA GLU A 98 -11.34 21.92 -1.63
C GLU A 98 -11.61 22.09 -0.12
N ASP A 99 -12.84 21.80 0.34
CA ASP A 99 -13.20 21.90 1.75
C ASP A 99 -12.55 20.74 2.55
N VAL A 100 -12.38 19.57 1.93
CA VAL A 100 -11.67 18.42 2.50
C VAL A 100 -10.17 18.72 2.60
N ILE A 101 -9.56 19.19 1.51
CA ILE A 101 -8.14 19.56 1.48
C ILE A 101 -7.83 20.64 2.52
N SER A 102 -8.65 21.70 2.58
CA SER A 102 -8.46 22.77 3.56
C SER A 102 -8.57 22.27 5.00
N TYR A 103 -9.48 21.33 5.28
CA TYR A 103 -9.60 20.72 6.60
C TYR A 103 -8.36 19.91 6.97
N TYR A 104 -7.90 19.02 6.09
CA TYR A 104 -6.75 18.18 6.38
C TYR A 104 -5.43 18.94 6.38
N ALA A 105 -5.28 20.02 5.59
CA ALA A 105 -4.14 20.91 5.71
C ALA A 105 -4.00 21.50 7.12
N GLY A 106 -5.12 21.94 7.72
CA GLY A 106 -5.13 22.41 9.11
C GLY A 106 -4.84 21.30 10.12
N ALA A 107 -5.46 20.13 9.95
CA ALA A 107 -5.26 18.97 10.83
C ALA A 107 -3.81 18.47 10.79
N ALA A 108 -3.25 18.30 9.60
CA ALA A 108 -1.87 17.90 9.34
C ALA A 108 -0.88 18.87 9.98
N ALA A 109 -1.00 20.17 9.69
CA ALA A 109 -0.14 21.20 10.27
C ALA A 109 -0.20 21.22 11.80
N SER A 110 -1.40 21.08 12.39
CA SER A 110 -1.57 21.05 13.85
C SER A 110 -0.94 19.82 14.53
N ALA A 111 -0.77 18.73 13.78
CA ALA A 111 -0.20 17.48 14.24
C ALA A 111 1.27 17.29 13.82
N GLY A 112 1.92 18.34 13.31
CA GLY A 112 3.34 18.35 12.94
C GLY A 112 3.67 17.58 11.67
N TRP A 113 2.70 17.41 10.78
CA TRP A 113 2.94 16.91 9.43
C TRP A 113 3.40 18.05 8.52
N GLU A 114 4.32 17.76 7.63
CA GLU A 114 4.91 18.73 6.70
C GLU A 114 4.40 18.45 5.29
N LEU A 115 3.99 19.51 4.57
CA LEU A 115 3.57 19.37 3.18
C LEU A 115 4.83 19.10 2.36
N GLU A 116 4.84 18.03 1.57
CA GLU A 116 6.00 17.71 0.76
C GLU A 116 6.16 18.76 -0.36
N GLU A 117 7.38 19.25 -0.60
CA GLU A 117 7.62 20.41 -1.46
C GLU A 117 7.10 20.24 -2.90
N ASP A 118 7.03 18.99 -3.38
CA ASP A 118 6.49 18.63 -4.71
C ASP A 118 5.02 18.20 -4.70
N SER A 119 4.39 18.15 -3.51
CA SER A 119 2.96 17.86 -3.36
C SER A 119 2.13 19.14 -3.50
N SER A 120 1.84 19.53 -4.75
CA SER A 120 0.76 20.50 -4.97
C SER A 120 -0.57 19.77 -4.77
N ALA A 121 -1.52 20.35 -4.02
CA ALA A 121 -2.88 19.83 -3.96
C ALA A 121 -3.44 19.73 -5.39
N THR A 122 -3.61 18.51 -5.88
CA THR A 122 -4.15 18.25 -7.20
C THR A 122 -5.64 17.90 -7.08
N LEU A 123 -6.29 17.65 -8.22
CA LEU A 123 -7.63 17.09 -8.23
C LEU A 123 -7.64 15.60 -7.84
N ASP A 124 -6.48 14.98 -7.63
CA ASP A 124 -6.35 13.58 -7.21
C ASP A 124 -6.16 13.48 -5.69
N GLY A 125 -5.48 14.45 -5.07
CA GLY A 125 -5.30 14.47 -3.62
C GLY A 125 -4.24 15.45 -3.14
N VAL A 126 -3.82 15.26 -1.89
CA VAL A 126 -2.73 15.98 -1.23
C VAL A 126 -2.09 15.05 -0.22
N CYS A 127 -0.80 15.25 0.02
CA CYS A 127 -0.03 14.37 0.87
C CYS A 127 0.93 15.18 1.76
N TRP A 128 1.19 14.65 2.95
CA TRP A 128 2.11 15.20 3.93
C TRP A 128 3.00 14.10 4.50
N THR A 129 4.16 14.48 5.00
CA THR A 129 5.09 13.55 5.63
C THR A 129 5.37 13.93 7.07
N ARG A 130 5.78 12.95 7.86
CA ARG A 130 6.24 13.17 9.24
C ARG A 130 7.18 12.05 9.65
N ILE A 131 8.24 12.38 10.38
CA ILE A 131 9.10 11.38 11.01
C ILE A 131 8.55 11.07 12.41
N GLU A 132 8.21 9.82 12.66
CA GLU A 132 7.78 9.33 13.97
C GLU A 132 8.61 8.12 14.39
N GLN A 133 9.27 8.20 15.55
CA GLN A 133 10.10 7.12 16.09
C GLN A 133 11.17 6.61 15.09
N GLY A 134 11.68 7.50 14.24
CA GLY A 134 12.69 7.18 13.23
C GLY A 134 12.13 6.53 11.96
N ARG A 135 10.80 6.44 11.81
CA ARG A 135 10.13 5.96 10.60
C ARG A 135 9.57 7.13 9.81
N HIS A 136 9.64 7.05 8.49
CA HIS A 136 8.94 7.98 7.62
C HIS A 136 7.47 7.57 7.52
N LEU A 137 6.58 8.48 7.91
CA LEU A 137 5.14 8.31 7.74
C LEU A 137 4.66 9.23 6.62
N VAL A 138 3.72 8.73 5.84
CA VAL A 138 3.02 9.46 4.79
C VAL A 138 1.54 9.53 5.17
N LEU A 139 0.99 10.74 5.21
CA LEU A 139 -0.45 11.00 5.30
C LEU A 139 -0.93 11.39 3.92
N ASP A 140 -1.83 10.60 3.34
CA ASP A 140 -2.42 10.86 2.03
C ASP A 140 -3.93 11.12 2.15
N VAL A 141 -4.42 12.10 1.39
CA VAL A 141 -5.86 12.37 1.24
C VAL A 141 -6.20 12.33 -0.24
N GLU A 142 -6.77 11.21 -0.69
CA GLU A 142 -7.18 10.97 -2.07
C GLU A 142 -8.65 11.36 -2.27
N LEU A 143 -8.91 12.26 -3.22
CA LEU A 143 -10.23 12.83 -3.47
C LEU A 143 -11.09 12.02 -4.46
N ARG A 144 -10.50 11.00 -5.10
CA ARG A 144 -11.15 10.12 -6.08
C ARG A 144 -10.75 8.65 -5.86
N PRO A 145 -11.09 8.09 -4.70
CA PRO A 145 -10.62 6.78 -4.29
C PRO A 145 -11.01 5.66 -5.26
N GLY A 146 -10.01 4.96 -5.77
CA GLY A 146 -10.17 3.78 -6.63
C GLY A 146 -10.33 2.47 -5.85
N GLY A 147 -10.53 1.36 -6.57
CA GLY A 147 -10.44 0.01 -5.98
C GLY A 147 -11.66 -0.49 -5.18
N PHE A 148 -12.69 0.33 -5.01
CA PHE A 148 -13.92 -0.06 -4.30
C PHE A 148 -14.94 -0.73 -5.24
N SER A 149 -15.42 -1.91 -4.85
CA SER A 149 -16.51 -2.61 -5.55
C SER A 149 -17.55 -3.13 -4.56
N PRO A 150 -18.81 -2.65 -4.60
CA PRO A 150 -19.30 -1.55 -5.46
C PRO A 150 -18.65 -0.21 -5.11
N GLU A 151 -18.69 0.74 -6.06
CA GLU A 151 -18.23 2.12 -5.82
C GLU A 151 -18.98 2.76 -4.63
N PRO A 152 -18.35 3.63 -3.84
CA PRO A 152 -18.98 4.24 -2.67
C PRO A 152 -20.15 5.17 -3.06
N VAL A 153 -21.29 5.01 -2.39
CA VAL A 153 -22.48 5.84 -2.62
C VAL A 153 -22.37 7.13 -1.80
N VAL A 154 -22.25 8.27 -2.50
CA VAL A 154 -22.00 9.59 -1.90
C VAL A 154 -23.03 10.66 -2.25
N GLY A 155 -24.12 10.30 -2.94
CA GLY A 155 -25.16 11.24 -3.35
C GLY A 155 -24.62 12.30 -4.31
N THR A 156 -24.82 13.58 -3.99
CA THR A 156 -24.26 14.72 -4.75
C THR A 156 -22.89 15.18 -4.24
N GLY A 157 -22.32 14.46 -3.27
CA GLY A 157 -21.03 14.78 -2.68
C GLY A 157 -19.88 14.05 -3.34
N ILE A 158 -18.80 13.88 -2.58
CA ILE A 158 -17.60 13.14 -3.00
C ILE A 158 -17.31 11.98 -2.04
N ALA A 159 -16.61 10.97 -2.55
CA ALA A 159 -15.89 10.01 -1.73
C ALA A 159 -14.45 10.50 -1.59
N TYR A 160 -13.82 10.28 -0.44
CA TYR A 160 -12.38 10.48 -0.26
C TYR A 160 -11.84 9.48 0.75
N THR A 161 -10.57 9.11 0.59
CA THR A 161 -9.83 8.31 1.57
C THR A 161 -8.84 9.19 2.32
N VAL A 162 -8.54 8.77 3.55
CA VAL A 162 -7.44 9.30 4.36
C VAL A 162 -6.60 8.11 4.73
N SER A 163 -5.36 8.08 4.31
CA SER A 163 -4.44 6.99 4.58
C SER A 163 -3.25 7.50 5.38
N VAL A 164 -2.79 6.69 6.33
CA VAL A 164 -1.45 6.84 6.90
C VAL A 164 -0.67 5.57 6.60
N GLY A 165 0.48 5.72 5.96
CA GLY A 165 1.34 4.61 5.59
C GLY A 165 2.82 4.84 5.86
N SER A 166 3.59 3.77 5.70
CA SER A 166 5.05 3.76 5.76
C SER A 166 5.58 2.50 5.09
N GLU A 167 6.78 2.55 4.52
CA GLU A 167 7.52 1.34 4.16
C GLU A 167 7.67 0.46 5.40
N ARG A 168 7.61 -0.86 5.24
CA ARG A 168 7.67 -1.80 6.36
C ARG A 168 8.91 -1.61 7.24
N ASP A 169 10.07 -1.38 6.64
CA ASP A 169 11.31 -1.12 7.36
C ASP A 169 11.42 0.33 7.87
N GLY A 170 10.52 1.20 7.43
CA GLY A 170 10.40 2.60 7.86
C GLY A 170 11.24 3.57 7.03
N GLY A 171 11.72 3.15 5.86
CA GLY A 171 12.47 3.99 4.94
C GLY A 171 11.65 5.14 4.36
N ALA A 172 12.33 5.96 3.55
CA ALA A 172 11.94 7.33 3.22
C ALA A 172 11.15 7.44 1.90
N GLU A 173 10.10 6.64 1.74
CA GLU A 173 9.16 6.80 0.63
C GLU A 173 8.29 8.05 0.88
N GLY A 174 8.34 8.99 -0.06
CA GLY A 174 7.59 10.25 -0.02
C GLY A 174 6.20 10.14 -0.64
N CYS A 175 5.58 11.30 -0.81
CA CYS A 175 4.33 11.50 -1.52
C CYS A 175 4.52 11.17 -3.01
N GLY A 176 4.31 9.92 -3.42
CA GLY A 176 4.34 9.56 -4.85
C GLY A 176 4.53 8.08 -5.18
N GLY A 177 5.04 7.27 -4.25
CA GLY A 177 5.45 5.89 -4.54
C GLY A 177 6.68 5.78 -5.44
#